data_AF-A0A383DA98-F1
#
_entry.id   AF-A0A383DA98-F1
#
_cell.length_a   1.000
_cell.length_b   1.000
_cell.length_c   1.000
_cell.angle_alpha   90.00
_cell.angle_beta   90.00
_cell.angle_gamma   90.00
#
_symmetry.space_group_name_H-M   'P 1'
#
loop_
_entity.id
_entity.type
_entity.pdbx_description
1 polymer ?
#
loop_
_entity_poly.entity_id
_entity_poly.type
_entity_poly.pdbx_seq_one_letter_code
_entity_poly.pdbx_strand_id
1 'polypeptide(L)'
;VQTMNGVEMAKAIFDDQSLTNLNIETRTVNKYIKALKDQGIQTFEDPQEAPTDRYKPPKTDLRMIQRINKYVLEGIDEKKIAPKQKRDIKSIIGYLHTFRFSHQINSYSGNTDRELFESSFIRYTYDKNDLTQEEVDQYILLAAEVVIASSIQERVERLQNMLDDTADDTEGRRISMSLVEAISSRQTEYNQCVNRQQKLLESLKEKRSAKLSKQIKETASILNLVEMWKEEESRK
;
A
#
# COMPACT_ATOMS: atom_id res chain seq x y z
N VAL A 1 5.54 -23.70 14.51
CA VAL A 1 4.49 -24.72 14.25
C VAL A 1 3.89 -24.35 12.91
N GLN A 2 3.98 -25.22 11.90
CA GLN A 2 3.50 -24.93 10.56
C GLN A 2 1.97 -24.98 10.58
N THR A 3 1.31 -23.85 10.28
CA THR A 3 -0.14 -23.70 10.38
C THR A 3 -0.79 -24.27 9.11
N MET A 4 -1.79 -25.14 9.28
CA MET A 4 -2.43 -25.83 8.15
C MET A 4 -3.36 -24.88 7.39
N ASN A 5 -3.18 -24.76 6.08
CA ASN A 5 -4.10 -23.98 5.23
C ASN A 5 -5.47 -24.65 5.12
N GLY A 6 -6.49 -23.96 4.61
CA GLY A 6 -7.85 -24.51 4.54
C GLY A 6 -7.99 -25.81 3.73
N VAL A 7 -7.09 -26.07 2.78
CA VAL A 7 -7.01 -27.34 2.05
C VAL A 7 -6.40 -28.43 2.93
N GLU A 8 -5.31 -28.14 3.62
CA GLU A 8 -4.63 -29.07 4.53
C GLU A 8 -5.53 -29.43 5.71
N MET A 9 -6.27 -28.46 6.24
CA MET A 9 -7.31 -28.69 7.24
C MET A 9 -8.40 -29.62 6.68
N ALA A 10 -8.87 -29.39 5.45
CA ALA A 10 -9.84 -30.28 4.82
C ALA A 10 -9.27 -31.69 4.60
N LYS A 11 -8.04 -31.81 4.09
CA LYS A 11 -7.36 -33.11 3.90
C LYS A 11 -7.21 -33.88 5.21
N ALA A 12 -6.93 -33.19 6.32
CA ALA A 12 -6.80 -33.82 7.63
C ALA A 12 -8.15 -34.15 8.29
N ILE A 13 -9.18 -33.30 8.11
CA ILE A 13 -10.52 -33.54 8.67
C ILE A 13 -11.24 -34.68 7.94
N PHE A 14 -11.10 -34.74 6.61
CA PHE A 14 -11.81 -35.68 5.76
C PHE A 14 -10.95 -36.90 5.36
N ASP A 15 -9.70 -36.97 5.83
CA ASP A 15 -8.72 -38.04 5.54
C ASP A 15 -8.58 -38.37 4.04
N ASP A 16 -8.68 -37.33 3.20
CA ASP A 16 -8.63 -37.46 1.75
C ASP A 16 -7.56 -36.51 1.19
N GLN A 17 -6.43 -37.09 0.80
CA GLN A 17 -5.29 -36.36 0.24
C GLN A 17 -5.52 -35.84 -1.18
N SER A 18 -6.59 -36.30 -1.85
CA SER A 18 -6.95 -35.86 -3.20
C SER A 18 -7.72 -34.54 -3.24
N LEU A 19 -8.14 -34.03 -2.07
CA LEU A 19 -8.91 -32.79 -1.99
C LEU A 19 -8.16 -31.60 -2.54
N THR A 20 -8.87 -30.80 -3.32
CA THR A 20 -8.39 -29.54 -3.90
C THR A 20 -9.21 -28.36 -3.37
N ASN A 21 -8.79 -27.14 -3.73
CA ASN A 21 -9.53 -25.91 -3.43
C ASN A 21 -10.96 -25.87 -4.00
N LEU A 22 -11.29 -26.75 -4.97
CA LEU A 22 -12.57 -26.75 -5.66
C LEU A 22 -13.59 -27.71 -5.03
N ASN A 23 -13.13 -28.64 -4.20
CA ASN A 23 -13.95 -29.61 -3.50
C ASN A 23 -14.90 -28.94 -2.49
N ILE A 24 -16.07 -29.54 -2.28
CA ILE A 24 -17.12 -28.98 -1.41
C ILE A 24 -16.64 -28.93 0.03
N GLU A 25 -15.86 -29.92 0.43
CA GLU A 25 -15.21 -30.13 1.71
C GLU A 25 -14.31 -28.93 2.03
N THR A 26 -13.37 -28.62 1.14
CA THR A 26 -12.47 -27.47 1.27
C THR A 26 -13.22 -26.14 1.28
N ARG A 27 -14.25 -25.99 0.45
CA ARG A 27 -15.08 -24.78 0.42
C ARG A 27 -15.88 -24.59 1.71
N THR A 28 -16.30 -25.68 2.34
CA THR A 28 -17.05 -25.66 3.60
C THR A 28 -16.14 -25.26 4.76
N VAL A 29 -14.92 -25.83 4.81
CA VAL A 29 -13.88 -25.43 5.78
C VAL A 29 -13.56 -23.93 5.64
N ASN A 30 -13.32 -23.45 4.41
CA ASN A 30 -13.03 -22.04 4.16
C ASN A 30 -14.19 -21.10 4.51
N LYS A 31 -15.44 -21.52 4.28
CA LYS A 31 -16.63 -20.76 4.71
C LYS A 31 -16.71 -20.66 6.22
N TYR A 32 -16.40 -21.74 6.94
CA TYR A 32 -16.41 -21.75 8.39
C TYR A 32 -15.30 -20.87 8.98
N ILE A 33 -14.07 -20.97 8.45
CA ILE A 33 -12.95 -20.06 8.81
C ILE A 33 -13.36 -18.60 8.62
N LYS A 34 -14.01 -18.28 7.50
CA LYS A 34 -14.52 -16.93 7.25
C LYS A 34 -15.59 -16.50 8.26
N ALA A 35 -16.53 -17.37 8.60
CA ALA A 35 -17.55 -17.09 9.60
C ALA A 35 -16.95 -16.82 10.99
N LEU A 36 -15.88 -17.53 11.36
CA LEU A 36 -15.14 -17.28 12.61
C LEU A 36 -14.45 -15.91 12.60
N LYS A 37 -13.84 -15.51 11.47
CA LYS A 37 -13.28 -14.17 11.28
C LYS A 37 -14.35 -13.09 11.43
N ASP A 38 -15.51 -13.29 10.80
CA ASP A 38 -16.64 -12.35 10.87
C ASP A 38 -17.22 -12.24 12.30
N GLN A 39 -16.99 -13.23 13.16
CA GLN A 39 -17.35 -13.22 14.58
C GLN A 39 -16.27 -12.64 15.50
N GLY A 40 -15.19 -12.10 14.95
CA GLY A 40 -14.09 -11.49 15.72
C GLY A 40 -13.18 -12.51 16.40
N ILE A 41 -13.29 -13.80 16.06
CA ILE A 41 -12.36 -14.82 16.52
C ILE A 41 -11.11 -14.72 15.65
N GLN A 42 -9.98 -14.38 16.27
CA GLN A 42 -8.67 -14.36 15.60
C GLN A 42 -8.33 -15.77 15.13
N THR A 43 -8.63 -16.08 13.88
CA THR A 43 -7.92 -17.14 13.16
C THR A 43 -6.54 -16.59 12.88
N PHE A 44 -5.48 -17.21 13.40
CA PHE A 44 -4.10 -16.80 13.12
C PHE A 44 -3.88 -16.79 11.60
N GLU A 45 -3.89 -15.60 10.99
CA GLU A 45 -3.33 -15.43 9.65
C GLU A 45 -1.81 -15.49 9.83
N ASP A 46 -1.19 -16.52 9.28
CA ASP A 46 0.26 -16.64 9.26
C ASP A 46 0.80 -15.46 8.42
N PRO A 47 1.57 -14.52 9.00
CA PRO A 47 2.16 -13.41 8.25
C PRO A 47 3.08 -13.88 7.11
N GLN A 48 3.44 -15.18 7.11
CA GLN A 48 4.30 -15.83 6.12
C GLN A 48 3.55 -16.60 5.03
N GLU A 49 2.22 -16.55 4.96
CA GLU A 49 1.51 -17.20 3.84
C GLU A 49 1.82 -16.45 2.54
N ALA A 50 2.69 -17.05 1.72
CA ALA A 50 3.07 -16.51 0.43
C ALA A 50 1.81 -16.30 -0.41
N PRO A 51 1.53 -15.08 -0.89
CA PRO A 51 0.35 -14.80 -1.68
C PRO A 51 0.38 -15.67 -2.94
N THR A 52 -0.52 -16.64 -2.99
CA THR A 52 -0.55 -17.64 -4.08
C THR A 52 -1.02 -17.01 -5.39
N ASP A 53 -1.72 -15.87 -5.29
CA ASP A 53 -2.24 -15.10 -6.43
C ASP A 53 -1.39 -13.87 -6.76
N ARG A 54 -1.18 -13.66 -8.07
CA ARG A 54 -0.66 -12.39 -8.59
C ARG A 54 -1.66 -11.27 -8.33
N TYR A 55 -1.16 -10.09 -7.98
CA TYR A 55 -1.93 -8.88 -7.82
C TYR A 55 -2.79 -8.60 -9.06
N LYS A 56 -4.06 -8.27 -8.80
CA LYS A 56 -5.02 -7.88 -9.82
C LYS A 56 -5.50 -6.45 -9.52
N PRO A 57 -5.17 -5.47 -10.37
CA PRO A 57 -5.65 -4.12 -10.19
C PRO A 57 -7.18 -4.04 -10.33
N PRO A 58 -7.83 -3.06 -9.69
CA PRO A 58 -9.27 -2.88 -9.79
C PRO A 58 -9.63 -2.45 -11.21
N LYS A 59 -10.77 -2.92 -11.72
CA LYS A 59 -11.23 -2.65 -13.10
C LYS A 59 -12.45 -1.74 -13.17
N THR A 60 -13.11 -1.51 -12.04
CA THR A 60 -14.36 -0.76 -11.96
C THR A 60 -14.25 0.32 -10.89
N ASP A 61 -14.94 1.44 -11.12
CA ASP A 61 -15.00 2.57 -10.18
C ASP A 61 -15.45 2.09 -8.79
N LEU A 62 -16.46 1.21 -8.71
CA LEU A 62 -16.95 0.63 -7.46
C LEU A 62 -15.85 -0.10 -6.66
N ARG A 63 -15.08 -0.97 -7.32
CA ARG A 63 -13.99 -1.71 -6.66
C ARG A 63 -12.88 -0.78 -6.22
N MET A 64 -12.62 0.28 -6.99
CA MET A 64 -11.63 1.28 -6.62
C MET A 64 -12.08 2.08 -5.40
N ILE A 65 -13.34 2.51 -5.34
CA ILE A 65 -13.91 3.22 -4.18
C ILE A 65 -13.79 2.36 -2.91
N GLN A 66 -14.14 1.07 -2.99
CA GLN A 66 -13.98 0.14 -1.88
C GLN A 66 -12.52 0.04 -1.39
N ARG A 67 -11.55 0.01 -2.31
CA ARG A 67 -10.12 0.02 -1.95
C ARG A 67 -9.67 1.35 -1.35
N ILE A 68 -10.14 2.49 -1.88
CA ILE A 68 -9.84 3.81 -1.31
C ILE A 68 -10.36 3.87 0.12
N ASN A 69 -11.61 3.48 0.35
CA ASN A 69 -12.26 3.53 1.66
C ASN A 69 -11.66 2.54 2.66
N LYS A 70 -10.95 1.51 2.19
CA LYS A 70 -10.17 0.61 3.06
C LYS A 70 -8.97 1.33 3.70
N TYR A 71 -8.35 2.28 2.98
CA TYR A 71 -7.05 2.85 3.36
C TYR A 71 -7.08 4.34 3.73
N VAL A 72 -8.14 5.06 3.37
CA VAL A 72 -8.30 6.50 3.59
C VAL A 72 -9.31 6.75 4.70
N LEU A 73 -8.95 7.60 5.67
CA LEU A 73 -9.81 7.97 6.79
C LEU A 73 -11.11 8.64 6.33
N GLU A 74 -10.99 9.62 5.44
CA GLU A 74 -12.12 10.30 4.80
C GLU A 74 -12.34 9.73 3.40
N GLY A 75 -13.06 8.61 3.35
CA GLY A 75 -13.38 7.91 2.11
C GLY A 75 -14.33 8.66 1.17
N ILE A 76 -14.57 8.08 0.00
CA ILE A 76 -15.52 8.57 -0.98
C ILE A 76 -16.89 7.94 -0.73
N ASP A 77 -17.94 8.77 -0.63
CA ASP A 77 -19.33 8.33 -0.62
C ASP A 77 -19.76 7.92 -2.03
N GLU A 78 -20.04 6.63 -2.23
CA GLU A 78 -20.48 6.05 -3.48
C GLU A 78 -21.75 6.71 -4.05
N LYS A 79 -22.63 7.23 -3.18
CA LYS A 79 -23.89 7.86 -3.59
C LYS A 79 -23.72 9.33 -4.00
N LYS A 80 -22.59 9.95 -3.66
CA LYS A 80 -22.34 11.38 -3.82
C LYS A 80 -20.97 11.67 -4.44
N ILE A 81 -20.72 11.09 -5.62
CA ILE A 81 -19.45 11.25 -6.33
C ILE A 81 -19.44 12.56 -7.12
N ALA A 82 -18.55 13.48 -6.76
CA ALA A 82 -18.31 14.71 -7.52
C ALA A 82 -17.64 14.41 -8.88
N PRO A 83 -17.86 15.25 -9.92
CA PRO A 83 -17.20 15.06 -11.23
C PRO A 83 -15.68 15.01 -11.18
N LYS A 84 -15.07 15.74 -10.23
CA LYS A 84 -13.62 15.67 -9.97
C LYS A 84 -13.22 14.30 -9.44
N GLN A 85 -13.87 13.81 -8.38
CA GLN A 85 -13.60 12.49 -7.79
C GLN A 85 -13.76 11.37 -8.82
N LYS A 86 -14.74 11.46 -9.71
CA LYS A 86 -14.90 10.49 -10.81
C LYS A 86 -13.68 10.46 -11.76
N ARG A 87 -13.04 11.60 -12.01
CA ARG A 87 -11.79 11.66 -12.78
C ARG A 87 -10.63 11.08 -11.96
N ASP A 88 -10.55 11.43 -10.67
CA ASP A 88 -9.51 10.94 -9.76
C ASP A 88 -9.54 9.40 -9.66
N ILE A 89 -10.73 8.81 -9.48
CA ILE A 89 -10.95 7.36 -9.46
C ILE A 89 -10.46 6.68 -10.75
N LYS A 90 -10.80 7.25 -11.92
CA LYS A 90 -10.35 6.70 -13.20
C LYS A 90 -8.84 6.77 -13.36
N SER A 91 -8.23 7.88 -12.95
CA SER A 91 -6.77 8.05 -13.02
C SER A 91 -6.04 7.06 -12.12
N ILE A 92 -6.47 6.90 -10.86
CA ILE A 92 -5.81 5.94 -9.95
C ILE A 92 -5.98 4.48 -10.41
N ILE A 93 -7.13 4.12 -11.00
CA ILE A 93 -7.26 2.82 -11.68
C ILE A 93 -6.16 2.70 -12.73
N GLY A 94 -5.99 3.70 -13.60
CA GLY A 94 -4.91 3.72 -14.59
C GLY A 94 -3.51 3.54 -13.98
N TYR A 95 -3.22 4.24 -12.88
CA TYR A 95 -1.92 4.16 -12.20
C TYR A 95 -1.64 2.75 -11.63
N LEU A 96 -2.66 2.12 -11.02
CA LEU A 96 -2.53 0.75 -10.48
C LEU A 96 -2.38 -0.32 -11.57
N HIS A 97 -2.81 -0.04 -12.80
CA HIS A 97 -2.62 -0.90 -13.96
C HIS A 97 -1.23 -0.77 -14.61
N THR A 98 -0.39 0.16 -14.15
CA THR A 98 0.97 0.28 -14.69
C THR A 98 1.79 -0.98 -14.41
N PHE A 99 2.67 -1.32 -15.37
CA PHE A 99 3.56 -2.48 -15.25
C PHE A 99 4.45 -2.37 -14.01
N ARG A 100 5.03 -1.19 -13.77
CA ARG A 100 5.93 -0.95 -12.64
C ARG A 100 5.24 -1.19 -11.29
N PHE A 101 4.01 -0.68 -11.11
CA PHE A 101 3.23 -0.92 -9.91
C PHE A 101 2.98 -2.42 -9.71
N SER A 102 2.47 -3.09 -10.74
CA SER A 102 2.15 -4.52 -10.70
C SER A 102 3.39 -5.39 -10.46
N HIS A 103 4.53 -5.04 -11.04
CA HIS A 103 5.79 -5.74 -10.81
C HIS A 103 6.25 -5.59 -9.36
N GLN A 104 6.25 -4.36 -8.84
CA GLN A 104 6.70 -4.07 -7.49
C GLN A 104 5.84 -4.75 -6.42
N ILE A 105 4.51 -4.68 -6.51
CA ILE A 105 3.66 -5.33 -5.50
C ILE A 105 3.79 -6.87 -5.52
N ASN A 106 4.02 -7.45 -6.70
CA ASN A 106 4.18 -8.89 -6.82
C ASN A 106 5.56 -9.40 -6.38
N SER A 107 6.55 -8.52 -6.18
CA SER A 107 7.87 -8.92 -5.68
C SER A 107 7.86 -9.19 -4.17
N TYR A 108 6.89 -8.66 -3.43
CA TYR A 108 6.73 -8.93 -2.00
C TYR A 108 6.14 -10.31 -1.75
N SER A 109 6.77 -11.03 -0.81
CA SER A 109 6.39 -12.36 -0.36
C SER A 109 5.34 -12.36 0.73
N GLY A 110 5.18 -11.30 1.51
CA GLY A 110 4.17 -11.20 2.57
C GLY A 110 2.93 -10.43 2.10
N ASN A 111 1.73 -10.89 2.50
CA ASN A 111 0.50 -10.13 2.25
C ASN A 111 0.52 -8.75 2.94
N THR A 112 1.09 -8.68 4.15
CA THR A 112 1.25 -7.43 4.91
C THR A 112 2.03 -6.38 4.13
N ASP A 113 3.16 -6.76 3.53
CA ASP A 113 3.99 -5.85 2.72
C ASP A 113 3.26 -5.38 1.46
N ARG A 114 2.51 -6.28 0.81
CA ARG A 114 1.69 -5.94 -0.36
C ARG A 114 0.61 -4.93 0.00
N GLU A 115 -0.07 -5.15 1.11
CA GLU A 115 -1.11 -4.26 1.61
C GLU A 115 -0.54 -2.91 2.06
N LEU A 116 0.60 -2.90 2.74
CA LEU A 116 1.29 -1.68 3.15
C LEU A 116 1.76 -0.87 1.93
N PHE A 117 2.27 -1.54 0.89
CA PHE A 117 2.65 -0.92 -0.37
C PHE A 117 1.44 -0.29 -1.08
N GLU A 118 0.37 -1.07 -1.30
CA GLU A 118 -0.83 -0.60 -2.00
C GLU A 118 -1.50 0.54 -1.23
N SER A 119 -1.65 0.41 0.09
CA SER A 119 -2.29 1.41 0.93
C SER A 119 -1.53 2.74 0.90
N SER A 120 -0.20 2.69 1.03
CA SER A 120 0.68 3.85 0.92
C SER A 120 0.49 4.57 -0.42
N PHE A 121 0.56 3.82 -1.53
CA PHE A 121 0.40 4.39 -2.86
C PHE A 121 -0.99 5.01 -3.06
N ILE A 122 -2.07 4.32 -2.67
CA ILE A 122 -3.44 4.82 -2.80
C ILE A 122 -3.61 6.11 -1.98
N ARG A 123 -3.18 6.12 -0.71
CA ARG A 123 -3.29 7.29 0.17
C ARG A 123 -2.58 8.52 -0.41
N TYR A 124 -1.48 8.33 -1.13
CA TYR A 124 -0.75 9.43 -1.76
C TYR A 124 -1.33 9.90 -3.10
N THR A 125 -2.16 9.11 -3.78
CA THR A 125 -2.52 9.38 -5.19
C THR A 125 -4.02 9.43 -5.49
N TYR A 126 -4.90 8.97 -4.60
CA TYR A 126 -6.33 8.79 -4.91
C TYR A 126 -7.09 10.07 -5.28
N ASP A 127 -6.58 11.25 -4.90
CA ASP A 127 -7.16 12.57 -5.14
C ASP A 127 -6.41 13.36 -6.23
N LYS A 128 -5.59 12.68 -7.04
CA LYS A 128 -4.67 13.29 -8.01
C LYS A 128 -4.87 12.73 -9.41
N ASN A 129 -5.80 13.29 -10.18
CA ASN A 129 -6.02 12.87 -11.57
C ASN A 129 -4.97 13.33 -12.59
N ASP A 130 -4.06 14.21 -12.19
CA ASP A 130 -3.18 14.97 -13.09
C ASP A 130 -1.72 14.49 -13.08
N LEU A 131 -1.42 13.37 -12.44
CA LEU A 131 -0.04 12.87 -12.30
C LEU A 131 0.55 12.47 -13.66
N THR A 132 1.78 12.90 -13.91
CA THR A 132 2.59 12.39 -15.03
C THR A 132 3.11 10.99 -14.74
N GLN A 133 3.62 10.29 -15.77
CA GLN A 133 4.22 8.98 -15.58
C GLN A 133 5.42 9.00 -14.62
N GLU A 134 6.25 10.04 -14.68
CA GLU A 134 7.38 10.22 -13.77
C GLU A 134 6.93 10.43 -12.32
N GLU A 135 5.85 11.20 -12.10
CA GLU A 135 5.29 11.39 -10.77
C GLU A 135 4.70 10.08 -10.22
N VAL A 136 3.99 9.31 -11.05
CA VAL A 136 3.49 7.98 -10.69
C VAL A 136 4.63 7.06 -10.27
N ASP A 137 5.73 7.03 -11.04
CA ASP A 137 6.91 6.24 -10.71
C ASP A 137 7.59 6.69 -9.40
N GLN A 138 7.62 7.99 -9.13
CA GLN A 138 8.12 8.54 -7.86
C GLN A 138 7.22 8.14 -6.68
N TYR A 139 5.90 8.14 -6.84
CA TYR A 139 4.99 7.66 -5.79
C TYR A 139 5.10 6.15 -5.56
N ILE A 140 5.38 5.35 -6.61
CA ILE A 140 5.69 3.93 -6.48
C ILE A 140 6.95 3.73 -5.63
N LEU A 141 8.01 4.48 -5.90
CA LEU A 141 9.25 4.44 -5.11
C LEU A 141 9.01 4.87 -3.66
N LEU A 142 8.22 5.92 -3.45
CA LEU A 142 7.87 6.37 -2.10
C LEU A 142 7.13 5.28 -1.32
N ALA A 143 6.15 4.62 -1.95
CA ALA A 143 5.41 3.52 -1.32
C ALA A 143 6.31 2.30 -1.02
N ALA A 144 7.30 2.01 -1.87
CA ALA A 144 8.27 0.95 -1.61
C ALA A 144 9.18 1.27 -0.41
N GLU A 145 9.62 2.52 -0.27
CA GLU A 145 10.42 2.95 0.90
C GLU A 145 9.63 2.79 2.21
N VAL A 146 8.30 2.98 2.21
CA VAL A 146 7.48 2.71 3.41
C VAL A 146 7.55 1.24 3.83
N VAL A 147 7.50 0.31 2.87
CA VAL A 147 7.65 -1.13 3.16
C VAL A 147 9.05 -1.45 3.67
N ILE A 148 10.09 -0.87 3.05
CA ILE A 148 11.48 -1.05 3.50
C ILE A 148 11.64 -0.57 4.95
N ALA A 149 11.11 0.60 5.30
CA ALA A 149 11.15 1.12 6.66
C ALA A 149 10.49 0.15 7.65
N SER A 150 9.31 -0.38 7.32
CA SER A 150 8.60 -1.36 8.13
C SER A 150 9.42 -2.65 8.33
N SER A 151 10.04 -3.17 7.27
CA SER A 151 10.87 -4.37 7.36
C SER A 151 12.13 -4.15 8.21
N ILE A 152 12.75 -2.97 8.13
CA ILE A 152 13.89 -2.63 8.98
C ILE A 152 13.44 -2.57 10.45
N GLN A 153 12.28 -1.99 10.74
CA GLN A 153 11.74 -1.89 12.09
C GLN A 153 11.45 -3.28 12.69
N GLU A 154 10.81 -4.17 11.94
CA GLU A 154 10.58 -5.57 12.37
C GLU A 154 11.90 -6.30 12.65
N ARG A 155 12.93 -6.08 11.83
CA ARG A 155 14.26 -6.67 12.05
C ARG A 155 14.94 -6.10 13.30
N VAL A 156 14.78 -4.81 13.59
CA VAL A 156 15.30 -4.19 14.81
C VAL A 156 14.65 -4.81 16.03
N GLU A 157 13.33 -4.98 16.03
CA GLU A 157 12.59 -5.61 17.13
C GLU A 157 13.06 -7.05 17.39
N ARG A 158 13.24 -7.85 16.32
CA ARG A 158 13.80 -9.21 16.45
C ARG A 158 15.20 -9.23 17.06
N LEU A 159 16.07 -8.31 16.63
CA LEU A 159 17.43 -8.22 17.18
C LEU A 159 17.42 -7.76 18.65
N GLN A 160 16.49 -6.90 19.03
CA GLN A 160 16.31 -6.48 20.42
C GLN A 160 15.88 -7.66 21.30
N ASN A 161 14.89 -8.45 20.86
CA ASN A 161 14.46 -9.63 21.60
C ASN A 161 15.62 -10.64 21.78
N MET A 162 16.41 -10.88 20.73
CA MET A 162 17.60 -11.73 20.82
C MET A 162 18.65 -11.18 21.79
N LEU A 163 18.80 -9.85 21.86
CA LEU A 163 19.72 -9.20 22.77
C LEU A 163 19.27 -9.38 24.22
N ASP A 164 17.99 -9.18 24.49
CA ASP A 164 17.40 -9.35 25.82
C ASP A 164 17.54 -10.81 26.30
N ASP A 165 17.25 -11.79 25.43
CA ASP A 165 17.43 -13.22 25.73
C ASP A 165 18.88 -13.61 26.04
N THR A 166 19.85 -12.96 25.38
CA THR A 166 21.29 -13.27 25.54
C THR A 166 21.93 -12.48 26.69
N ALA A 167 21.36 -11.35 27.08
CA ALA A 167 21.89 -10.49 28.14
C ALA A 167 21.78 -11.14 29.53
N ASP A 168 20.85 -12.08 29.72
CA ASP A 168 20.65 -12.84 30.95
C ASP A 168 21.73 -13.93 31.17
N ASP A 169 22.51 -14.28 30.15
CA ASP A 169 23.57 -15.30 30.21
C ASP A 169 24.97 -14.68 30.46
N THR A 170 25.68 -15.20 31.47
CA THR A 170 26.97 -14.62 31.93
C THR A 170 28.11 -14.72 30.88
N GLU A 171 27.97 -15.61 29.88
CA GLU A 171 28.90 -15.77 28.75
C GLU A 171 28.55 -14.89 27.53
N GLY A 172 27.40 -14.20 27.53
CA GLY A 172 26.83 -13.52 26.36
C GLY A 172 27.46 -12.19 25.98
N ARG A 173 28.39 -11.62 26.77
CA ARG A 173 28.85 -10.22 26.64
C ARG A 173 29.35 -9.84 25.24
N ARG A 174 30.07 -10.73 24.54
CA ARG A 174 30.54 -10.47 23.16
C ARG A 174 29.40 -10.53 22.13
N ILE A 175 28.44 -11.43 22.33
CA ILE A 175 27.26 -11.57 21.47
C ILE A 175 26.37 -10.34 21.64
N SER A 176 26.15 -9.90 22.88
CA SER A 176 25.41 -8.68 23.19
C SER A 176 26.01 -7.44 22.50
N MET A 177 27.34 -7.28 22.52
CA MET A 177 28.01 -6.17 21.81
C MET A 177 27.77 -6.22 20.29
N SER A 178 27.89 -7.39 19.67
CA SER A 178 27.65 -7.53 18.23
C SER A 178 26.20 -7.26 17.82
N LEU A 179 25.24 -7.63 18.68
CA LEU A 179 23.82 -7.35 18.47
C LEU A 179 23.52 -5.86 18.62
N VAL A 180 24.12 -5.18 19.59
CA VAL A 180 23.99 -3.72 19.77
C VAL A 180 24.53 -2.97 18.54
N GLU A 181 25.68 -3.38 17.99
CA GLU A 181 26.22 -2.80 16.76
C GLU A 181 25.28 -3.03 15.56
N ALA A 182 24.75 -4.24 15.40
CA ALA A 182 23.79 -4.57 14.35
C ALA A 182 22.50 -3.75 14.46
N ILE A 183 21.96 -3.59 15.68
CA ILE A 183 20.77 -2.76 15.95
C ILE A 183 21.05 -1.30 15.58
N SER A 184 22.17 -0.73 16.03
CA SER A 184 22.56 0.65 15.74
C SER A 184 22.71 0.91 14.23
N SER A 185 23.33 -0.04 13.52
CA SER A 185 23.44 0.00 12.06
C SER A 185 22.07 0.02 11.38
N ARG A 186 21.14 -0.85 11.81
CA ARG A 186 19.78 -0.92 11.25
C ARG A 186 18.93 0.31 11.60
N GLN A 187 19.08 0.88 12.79
CA GLN A 187 18.45 2.15 13.14
C GLN A 187 18.95 3.30 12.26
N THR A 188 20.24 3.30 11.90
CA THR A 188 20.81 4.27 10.96
C THR A 188 20.20 4.11 9.56
N GLU A 189 20.07 2.87 9.06
CA GLU A 189 19.40 2.58 7.79
C GLU A 189 17.92 3.02 7.79
N TYR A 190 17.20 2.78 8.89
CA TYR A 190 15.82 3.23 9.08
C TYR A 190 15.72 4.76 8.98
N ASN A 191 16.57 5.48 9.73
CA ASN A 191 16.60 6.95 9.70
C ASN A 191 16.92 7.48 8.30
N GLN A 192 17.81 6.83 7.56
CA GLN A 192 18.08 7.20 6.17
C GLN A 192 16.86 6.98 5.27
N CYS A 193 16.13 5.88 5.45
CA CYS A 193 14.90 5.59 4.72
C CYS A 193 13.83 6.67 4.98
N VAL A 194 13.56 6.99 6.24
CA VAL A 194 12.61 8.05 6.64
C VAL A 194 13.01 9.41 6.05
N ASN A 195 14.30 9.76 6.09
CA ASN A 195 14.80 10.99 5.48
C ASN A 195 14.61 11.02 3.95
N ARG A 196 14.80 9.89 3.25
CA ARG A 196 14.53 9.79 1.80
C ARG A 196 13.03 9.97 1.52
N GLN A 197 12.16 9.36 2.32
CA GLN A 197 10.71 9.51 2.19
C GLN A 197 10.29 10.97 2.37
N GLN A 198 10.78 11.64 3.40
CA GLN A 198 10.45 13.05 3.67
C GLN A 198 10.88 13.95 2.49
N LYS A 199 12.13 13.82 2.04
CA LYS A 199 12.66 14.61 0.92
C LYS A 199 11.88 14.39 -0.37
N LEU A 200 11.54 13.13 -0.68
CA LEU A 200 10.77 12.80 -1.88
C LEU A 200 9.35 13.36 -1.80
N LEU A 201 8.70 13.27 -0.64
CA LEU A 201 7.37 13.81 -0.42
C LEU A 201 7.35 15.34 -0.52
N GLU A 202 8.33 16.03 0.06
CA GLU A 202 8.49 17.48 -0.04
C GLU A 202 8.70 17.90 -1.50
N SER A 203 9.61 17.23 -2.22
CA SER A 203 9.86 17.52 -3.65
C SER A 203 8.60 17.33 -4.51
N LEU A 204 7.84 16.26 -4.29
CA LEU A 204 6.59 15.99 -5.00
C LEU A 204 5.52 17.07 -4.72
N LYS A 205 5.43 17.54 -3.47
CA LYS A 205 4.51 18.62 -3.07
C LYS A 205 4.88 19.94 -3.73
N GLU A 206 6.16 20.30 -3.74
CA GLU A 206 6.65 21.54 -4.35
C GLU A 206 6.41 21.56 -5.86
N LYS A 207 6.80 20.49 -6.57
CA LYS A 207 6.58 20.37 -8.02
C LYS A 207 5.11 20.49 -8.38
N ARG A 208 4.24 19.81 -7.62
CA ARG A 208 2.78 19.90 -7.81
C ARG A 208 2.25 21.30 -7.56
N SER A 209 2.70 21.97 -6.49
CA SER A 209 2.31 23.36 -6.17
C SER A 209 2.71 24.32 -7.29
N ALA A 210 3.94 24.22 -7.79
CA ALA A 210 4.42 25.05 -8.90
C ALA A 210 3.61 24.83 -10.19
N LYS A 211 3.31 23.57 -10.53
CA LYS A 211 2.47 23.21 -11.68
C LYS A 211 1.06 23.78 -11.55
N LEU A 212 0.42 23.62 -10.39
CA LEU A 212 -0.92 24.14 -10.15
C LEU A 212 -0.96 25.67 -10.19
N SER A 213 0.04 26.34 -9.59
CA SER A 213 0.19 27.79 -9.65
C SER A 213 0.29 28.29 -11.10
N LYS A 214 1.07 27.60 -11.94
CA LYS A 214 1.18 27.92 -13.37
C LYS A 214 -0.16 27.77 -14.09
N GLN A 215 -0.88 26.67 -13.87
CA GLN A 215 -2.20 26.44 -14.47
C GLN A 215 -3.24 27.48 -14.04
N ILE A 216 -3.22 27.91 -12.77
CA ILE A 216 -4.11 28.97 -12.26
C ILE A 216 -3.82 30.30 -12.97
N LYS A 217 -2.54 30.67 -13.14
CA LYS A 217 -2.14 31.89 -13.85
C LYS A 217 -2.56 31.86 -15.32
N GLU A 218 -2.37 30.74 -16.00
CA GLU A 218 -2.80 30.55 -17.39
C GLU A 218 -4.33 30.63 -17.53
N THR A 219 -5.07 30.01 -16.61
CA THR A 219 -6.54 30.06 -16.61
C THR A 219 -7.06 31.48 -16.38
N ALA A 220 -6.46 32.23 -15.45
CA ALA A 220 -6.78 33.64 -15.22
C ALA A 220 -6.51 34.50 -16.46
N SER A 221 -5.39 34.27 -17.16
CA SER A 221 -5.09 34.96 -18.41
C SER A 221 -6.12 34.67 -19.51
N ILE A 222 -6.60 33.43 -19.63
CA ILE A 222 -7.65 33.06 -20.60
C ILE A 222 -8.97 33.76 -20.25
N LEU A 223 -9.37 33.77 -18.97
CA LEU A 223 -10.58 34.45 -18.53
C LEU A 223 -10.55 35.94 -18.86
N ASN A 224 -9.41 36.60 -18.62
CA ASN A 224 -9.22 38.01 -18.98
C ASN A 224 -9.37 38.24 -20.50
N LEU A 225 -8.84 37.35 -21.34
CA LEU A 225 -8.99 37.43 -22.79
C LEU A 225 -10.46 37.25 -23.22
N VAL A 226 -11.19 36.31 -22.61
CA VAL A 226 -12.62 36.11 -22.89
C VAL A 226 -13.45 37.33 -22.45
N GLU A 227 -13.10 37.94 -21.32
CA GLU A 227 -13.76 39.16 -20.84
C GLU A 227 -13.53 40.34 -21.79
N MET A 228 -12.29 40.57 -22.22
CA MET A 228 -11.97 41.60 -23.22
C MET A 228 -12.72 41.37 -24.55
N TRP A 229 -12.83 40.12 -25.01
CA TRP A 229 -13.56 39.81 -26.23
C TRP A 229 -15.06 40.07 -26.09
N LYS A 230 -15.66 39.71 -24.95
CA LYS A 230 -17.08 40.02 -24.65
C LYS A 230 -17.34 41.52 -24.57
N GLU A 231 -16.43 42.28 -23.97
CA GLU A 231 -16.53 43.74 -23.95
C GLU A 231 -16.48 44.33 -25.37
N GLU A 232 -15.61 43.82 -26.24
CA GLU A 232 -15.52 44.25 -27.63
C GLU A 232 -16.77 43.90 -28.44
N GLU A 233 -17.35 42.72 -28.22
CA GLU A 233 -18.60 42.29 -28.85
C GLU A 233 -19.81 43.12 -28.36
N SER A 234 -19.82 43.54 -27.09
CA SER A 234 -20.86 44.41 -26.54
C SER A 234 -20.79 45.88 -27.00
N ARG A 235 -19.66 46.30 -27.60
CA ARG A 235 -19.46 47.65 -28.15
C ARG A 235 -19.81 47.76 -29.64
N LYS A 236 -20.08 46.65 -30.32
CA LYS A 236 -20.58 46.59 -31.71
C LYS A 236 -22.10 46.48 -31.73
#